data_AF-W8K0B3-F1
#
_entry.id   AF-W8K0B3-F1
#
_cell.length_a   1.000
_cell.length_b   1.000
_cell.length_c   1.000
_cell.angle_alpha   90.00
_cell.angle_beta   90.00
_cell.angle_gamma   90.00
#
_symmetry.space_group_name_H-M   'P 1'
#
loop_
_entity.id
_entity.type
_entity.pdbx_description
1 polymer ?
#
loop_
_entity_poly.entity_id
_entity_poly.type
_entity_poly.pdbx_seq_one_letter_code
_entity_poly.pdbx_strand_id
1 'polypeptide(L)'
;MTQYCFLSLFFLHQAPKSQPVYSFEDLDDLLQLNLSKKDFGYYVILKRFFDFNNFAFFWAGKPISQSFGTVTQKNVENMLRLKQWADDCEFEDFFKDFLLQYKTSQERLDNFSHLVGEFLAYYQNSSSEFLRTYFTFKQNIRVILAGFRARVLNLDVSYVLRNEDSSDPIVLQVLMQKDSPHYELPQEFADLSSMLEDYGRLPHTLNRTLSLYEFHKIEEMYRDKFFDSDAVLAKITTYLLAIYNSVANVEKGRNIINSMERAITW
;
A
#
# COMPACT_ATOMS: atom_id res chain seq x y z
N MET A 1 -5.24 -16.60 25.41
CA MET A 1 -4.86 -15.47 26.27
C MET A 1 -3.87 -14.64 25.46
N THR A 2 -4.19 -13.40 25.12
CA THR A 2 -3.38 -12.62 24.17
C THR A 2 -2.13 -12.07 24.83
N GLN A 3 -0.96 -12.21 24.19
CA GLN A 3 0.34 -11.89 24.80
C GLN A 3 0.99 -10.65 24.17
N TYR A 4 0.27 -9.53 24.13
CA TYR A 4 0.79 -8.29 23.53
C TYR A 4 2.07 -7.78 24.19
N CYS A 5 2.24 -8.01 25.50
CA CYS A 5 3.47 -7.66 26.22
C CYS A 5 4.68 -8.40 25.65
N PHE A 6 4.54 -9.71 25.41
CA PHE A 6 5.59 -10.53 24.81
C PHE A 6 5.93 -10.02 23.40
N LEU A 7 4.92 -9.85 22.55
CA LEU A 7 5.12 -9.35 21.19
C LEU A 7 5.74 -7.96 21.15
N SER A 8 5.30 -7.05 22.02
CA SER A 8 5.79 -5.67 22.05
C SER A 8 7.26 -5.57 22.46
N LEU A 9 7.72 -6.46 23.34
CA LEU A 9 9.11 -6.55 23.78
C LEU A 9 9.99 -7.38 22.81
N PHE A 10 9.39 -8.39 22.18
CA PHE A 10 10.07 -9.26 21.24
C PHE A 10 10.39 -8.54 19.93
N PHE A 11 9.44 -7.75 19.40
CA PHE A 11 9.65 -6.99 18.18
C PHE A 11 10.60 -5.82 18.40
N LEU A 12 11.82 -5.99 17.90
CA LEU A 12 12.79 -4.91 17.74
C LEU A 12 12.21 -3.84 16.82
N HIS A 13 12.64 -2.60 17.05
CA HIS A 13 12.28 -1.50 16.17
C HIS A 13 12.94 -1.70 14.79
N GLN A 14 12.13 -1.66 13.73
CA GLN A 14 12.60 -1.85 12.36
C GLN A 14 12.98 -0.51 11.74
N ALA A 15 14.26 -0.34 11.40
CA ALA A 15 14.68 0.83 10.64
C ALA A 15 14.36 0.68 9.15
N PRO A 16 14.09 1.78 8.41
CA PRO A 16 13.66 1.69 7.01
C PRO A 16 14.66 1.06 6.04
N LYS A 17 15.95 1.09 6.38
CA LYS A 17 17.05 0.58 5.53
C LYS A 17 17.74 -0.66 6.13
N SER A 18 17.32 -1.12 7.31
CA SER A 18 17.86 -2.34 7.89
C SER A 18 17.22 -3.56 7.24
N GLN A 19 17.99 -4.63 7.10
CA GLN A 19 17.39 -5.92 6.77
C GLN A 19 16.41 -6.33 7.89
N PRO A 20 15.22 -6.84 7.54
CA PRO A 20 14.29 -7.40 8.50
C PRO A 20 14.97 -8.50 9.32
N VAL A 21 14.82 -8.43 10.64
CA VAL A 21 15.38 -9.45 11.57
C VAL A 21 14.65 -10.78 11.44
N TYR A 22 13.36 -10.72 11.11
CA TYR A 22 12.47 -11.88 10.99
C TYR A 22 12.02 -12.04 9.54
N SER A 23 11.90 -13.29 9.08
CA SER A 23 11.16 -13.61 7.86
C SER A 23 9.65 -13.42 8.10
N PHE A 24 8.84 -13.35 7.04
CA PHE A 24 7.40 -13.24 7.24
C PHE A 24 6.79 -14.55 7.74
N GLU A 25 7.42 -15.70 7.46
CA GLU A 25 7.05 -17.00 8.01
C GLU A 25 7.28 -17.04 9.52
N ASP A 26 8.42 -16.52 10.00
CA ASP A 26 8.68 -16.38 11.45
C ASP A 26 7.63 -15.48 12.11
N LEU A 27 7.23 -14.39 11.44
CA LEU A 27 6.17 -13.51 11.92
C LEU A 27 4.82 -14.22 11.97
N ASP A 28 4.47 -15.01 10.96
CA ASP A 28 3.21 -15.77 10.92
C ASP A 28 3.09 -16.69 12.14
N ASP A 29 4.09 -17.52 12.38
CA ASP A 29 4.11 -18.47 13.50
C ASP A 29 4.01 -17.75 14.85
N LEU A 30 4.83 -16.70 15.01
CA LEU A 30 4.88 -15.94 16.25
C LEU A 30 3.55 -15.22 16.53
N LEU A 31 2.93 -14.64 15.51
CA LEU A 31 1.67 -13.91 15.66
C LEU A 31 0.49 -14.86 15.88
N GLN A 32 0.46 -16.00 15.17
CA GLN A 32 -0.59 -17.01 15.34
C GLN A 32 -0.63 -17.57 16.76
N LEU A 33 0.54 -17.76 17.38
CA LEU A 33 0.65 -18.27 18.76
C LEU A 33 0.23 -17.24 19.83
N ASN A 34 0.40 -15.94 19.55
CA ASN A 34 0.31 -14.90 20.57
C ASN A 34 -0.89 -13.97 20.44
N LEU A 35 -1.48 -13.86 19.24
CA LEU A 35 -2.65 -13.02 18.96
C LEU A 35 -3.97 -13.78 19.18
N SER A 36 -5.05 -13.03 19.43
CA SER A 36 -6.38 -13.62 19.33
C SER A 36 -6.72 -13.90 17.86
N LYS A 37 -7.70 -14.78 17.59
CA LYS A 37 -8.17 -15.03 16.21
C LYS A 37 -8.61 -13.74 15.50
N LYS A 38 -9.20 -12.81 16.25
CA LYS A 38 -9.64 -11.51 15.72
C LYS A 38 -8.45 -10.65 15.30
N ASP A 39 -7.45 -10.51 16.17
CA ASP A 39 -6.29 -9.66 15.90
C ASP A 39 -5.35 -10.26 14.85
N PHE A 40 -5.23 -11.59 14.83
CA PHE A 40 -4.57 -12.29 13.75
C PHE A 40 -5.27 -12.05 12.40
N GLY A 41 -6.61 -11.95 12.39
CA GLY A 41 -7.37 -11.54 11.21
C GLY A 41 -6.95 -10.16 10.67
N TYR A 42 -6.64 -9.20 11.55
CA TYR A 42 -6.13 -7.88 11.11
C TYR A 42 -4.74 -7.97 10.48
N TYR A 43 -3.87 -8.80 11.01
CA TYR A 43 -2.57 -9.08 10.40
C TYR A 43 -2.73 -9.73 9.01
N VAL A 44 -3.66 -10.67 8.86
CA VAL A 44 -3.97 -11.27 7.55
C VAL A 44 -4.43 -10.21 6.55
N ILE A 45 -5.24 -9.23 6.96
CA ILE A 45 -5.64 -8.09 6.10
C ILE A 45 -4.42 -7.27 5.65
N LEU A 46 -3.44 -7.02 6.51
CA LEU A 46 -2.20 -6.34 6.12
C LEU A 46 -1.41 -7.12 5.08
N LYS A 47 -1.23 -8.43 5.28
CA LYS A 47 -0.55 -9.28 4.29
C LYS A 47 -1.27 -9.25 2.94
N ARG A 48 -2.61 -9.32 2.95
CA ARG A 48 -3.45 -9.19 1.74
C ARG A 48 -3.19 -7.88 1.02
N PHE A 49 -3.07 -6.77 1.75
CA PHE A 49 -2.77 -5.47 1.16
C PHE A 49 -1.42 -5.46 0.41
N PHE A 50 -0.36 -6.01 1.02
CA PHE A 50 0.95 -6.08 0.35
C PHE A 50 0.94 -7.01 -0.86
N ASP A 51 0.21 -8.13 -0.78
CA ASP A 51 0.03 -9.08 -1.87
C ASP A 51 -0.97 -8.61 -2.93
N PHE A 52 -1.74 -7.55 -2.68
CA PHE A 52 -2.80 -7.09 -3.57
C PHE A 52 -2.28 -6.73 -4.96
N ASN A 53 -1.07 -6.15 -5.03
CA ASN A 53 -0.41 -5.83 -6.29
C ASN A 53 -0.05 -7.06 -7.13
N ASN A 54 -0.01 -8.26 -6.54
CA ASN A 54 0.34 -9.48 -7.26
C ASN A 54 -0.72 -9.87 -8.30
N PHE A 55 -1.97 -9.43 -8.14
CA PHE A 55 -2.97 -9.59 -9.20
C PHE A 55 -2.60 -8.82 -10.46
N ALA A 56 -2.07 -7.60 -10.33
CA ALA A 56 -1.60 -6.83 -11.48
C ALA A 56 -0.40 -7.50 -12.17
N PHE A 57 0.54 -8.09 -11.42
CA PHE A 57 1.61 -8.89 -12.02
C PHE A 57 1.04 -10.09 -12.79
N PHE A 58 0.13 -10.83 -12.17
CA PHE A 58 -0.52 -11.99 -12.80
C PHE A 58 -1.26 -11.63 -14.09
N TRP A 59 -2.13 -10.61 -14.06
CA TRP A 59 -2.87 -10.17 -15.25
C TRP A 59 -1.96 -9.59 -16.34
N ALA A 60 -0.83 -8.99 -15.97
CA ALA A 60 0.20 -8.55 -16.91
C ALA A 60 1.05 -9.69 -17.49
N GLY A 61 0.79 -10.95 -17.10
CA GLY A 61 1.61 -12.10 -17.52
C GLY A 61 3.03 -12.05 -16.96
N LYS A 62 3.27 -11.29 -15.89
CA LYS A 62 4.57 -11.15 -15.25
C LYS A 62 4.69 -12.10 -14.05
N PRO A 63 5.90 -12.61 -13.77
CA PRO A 63 6.11 -13.41 -12.57
C PRO A 63 5.85 -12.58 -11.32
N ILE A 64 5.17 -13.17 -10.34
CA ILE A 64 5.03 -12.58 -9.00
C ILE A 64 6.41 -12.62 -8.33
N SER A 65 6.94 -11.43 -8.03
CA SER A 65 8.31 -11.27 -7.51
C SER A 65 8.42 -11.46 -6.01
N GLN A 66 7.39 -11.06 -5.27
CA GLN A 66 7.30 -11.15 -3.82
C GLN A 66 5.87 -11.51 -3.44
N SER A 67 5.72 -12.38 -2.44
CA SER A 67 4.44 -12.61 -1.78
C SER A 67 4.68 -12.85 -0.31
N PHE A 68 3.76 -12.38 0.52
CA PHE A 68 3.66 -12.70 1.94
C PHE A 68 2.83 -13.98 2.16
N GLY A 69 2.68 -14.83 1.14
CA GLY A 69 2.01 -16.13 1.22
C GLY A 69 0.51 -16.10 0.93
N THR A 70 -0.08 -14.94 0.64
CA THR A 70 -1.51 -14.86 0.33
C THR A 70 -1.78 -15.01 -1.17
N VAL A 71 -1.12 -14.20 -2.00
CA VAL A 71 -1.24 -14.25 -3.47
C VAL A 71 0.12 -14.62 -4.07
N THR A 72 0.29 -15.89 -4.36
CA THR A 72 1.54 -16.48 -4.88
C THR A 72 1.37 -16.91 -6.34
N GLN A 73 2.50 -17.14 -7.01
CA GLN A 73 2.50 -17.71 -8.37
C GLN A 73 1.77 -19.07 -8.46
N LYS A 74 1.78 -19.86 -7.37
CA LYS A 74 1.21 -21.21 -7.33
C LYS A 74 -0.30 -21.22 -7.11
N ASN A 75 -0.84 -20.24 -6.39
CA ASN A 75 -2.25 -20.25 -5.98
C ASN A 75 -3.13 -19.22 -6.73
N VAL A 76 -2.58 -18.13 -7.28
CA VAL A 76 -3.37 -17.02 -7.85
C VAL A 76 -4.38 -17.44 -8.91
N GLU A 77 -4.03 -18.40 -9.77
CA GLU A 77 -4.96 -18.91 -10.80
C GLU A 77 -6.13 -19.67 -10.16
N ASN A 78 -5.85 -20.55 -9.21
CA ASN A 78 -6.87 -21.31 -8.48
C ASN A 78 -7.75 -20.37 -7.64
N MET A 79 -7.15 -19.38 -6.98
CA MET A 79 -7.85 -18.35 -6.21
C MET A 79 -8.89 -17.63 -7.06
N LEU A 80 -8.48 -17.13 -8.24
CA LEU A 80 -9.39 -16.43 -9.16
C LEU A 80 -10.48 -17.35 -9.72
N ARG A 81 -10.15 -18.61 -10.04
CA ARG A 81 -11.10 -19.59 -10.56
C ARG A 81 -12.16 -19.97 -9.51
N LEU A 82 -11.74 -20.21 -8.27
CA LEU A 82 -12.61 -20.61 -7.17
C LEU A 82 -13.25 -19.41 -6.45
N LYS A 83 -12.85 -18.18 -6.78
CA LYS A 83 -13.25 -16.94 -6.09
C LYS A 83 -12.92 -16.98 -4.59
N GLN A 84 -11.73 -17.48 -4.25
CA GLN A 84 -11.23 -17.59 -2.88
C GLN A 84 -9.94 -16.79 -2.71
N TRP A 85 -9.84 -16.02 -1.61
CA TRP A 85 -8.63 -15.29 -1.23
C TRP A 85 -7.70 -16.13 -0.33
N ALA A 86 -8.25 -17.04 0.48
CA ALA A 86 -7.49 -17.96 1.32
C ALA A 86 -8.22 -19.30 1.44
N ASP A 87 -7.59 -20.31 2.03
CA ASP A 87 -8.10 -21.70 2.11
C ASP A 87 -9.55 -21.80 2.63
N ASP A 88 -10.00 -20.84 3.44
CA ASP A 88 -11.36 -20.77 4.00
C ASP A 88 -12.09 -19.43 3.78
N CYS A 89 -11.60 -18.55 2.90
CA CYS A 89 -12.13 -17.18 2.78
C CYS A 89 -12.39 -16.78 1.32
N GLU A 90 -13.62 -16.34 1.03
CA GLU A 90 -13.98 -15.75 -0.26
C GLU A 90 -13.45 -14.32 -0.40
N PHE A 91 -13.34 -13.86 -1.66
CA PHE A 91 -13.15 -12.45 -1.96
C PHE A 91 -14.28 -11.58 -1.37
N GLU A 92 -13.92 -10.38 -0.95
CA GLU A 92 -14.85 -9.32 -0.61
C GLU A 92 -15.69 -8.90 -1.83
N ASP A 93 -16.88 -8.36 -1.59
CA ASP A 93 -17.86 -8.07 -2.66
C ASP A 93 -17.29 -7.10 -3.71
N PHE A 94 -16.54 -6.07 -3.31
CA PHE A 94 -15.91 -5.14 -4.25
C PHE A 94 -14.98 -5.85 -5.25
N PHE A 95 -14.27 -6.90 -4.81
CA PHE A 95 -13.38 -7.66 -5.68
C PHE A 95 -14.16 -8.62 -6.56
N LYS A 96 -15.22 -9.25 -6.04
CA LYS A 96 -16.14 -10.08 -6.83
C LYS A 96 -16.78 -9.26 -7.94
N ASP A 97 -17.29 -8.08 -7.61
CA ASP A 97 -17.91 -7.14 -8.55
C ASP A 97 -16.90 -6.69 -9.61
N PHE A 98 -15.67 -6.39 -9.20
CA PHE A 98 -14.58 -6.09 -10.14
C PHE A 98 -14.31 -7.22 -11.13
N LEU A 99 -14.22 -8.48 -10.67
CA LEU A 99 -14.04 -9.63 -11.57
C LEU A 99 -15.26 -9.89 -12.45
N LEU A 100 -16.46 -9.52 -11.99
CA LEU A 100 -17.69 -9.61 -12.77
C LEU A 100 -17.77 -8.50 -13.82
N GLN A 101 -17.29 -7.31 -13.53
CA GLN A 101 -17.30 -6.18 -14.46
C GLN A 101 -16.20 -6.30 -15.52
N TYR A 102 -14.97 -6.64 -15.11
CA TYR A 102 -13.79 -6.68 -15.98
C TYR A 102 -13.37 -8.13 -16.28
N LYS A 103 -13.58 -8.56 -17.52
CA LYS A 103 -13.47 -9.98 -17.92
C LYS A 103 -12.09 -10.34 -18.40
N THR A 104 -11.44 -9.44 -19.12
CA THR A 104 -10.11 -9.66 -19.70
C THR A 104 -9.00 -9.19 -18.76
N SER A 105 -7.81 -9.77 -18.89
CA SER A 105 -6.64 -9.30 -18.13
C SER A 105 -6.32 -7.83 -18.39
N GLN A 106 -6.50 -7.35 -19.62
CA GLN A 106 -6.23 -5.95 -19.97
C GLN A 106 -7.23 -5.00 -19.29
N GLU A 107 -8.53 -5.29 -19.34
CA GLU A 107 -9.56 -4.50 -18.65
C GLU A 107 -9.28 -4.42 -17.14
N ARG A 108 -8.82 -5.52 -16.54
CA ARG A 108 -8.48 -5.56 -15.11
C ARG A 108 -7.24 -4.73 -14.78
N LEU A 109 -6.25 -4.70 -15.67
CA LEU A 109 -5.07 -3.84 -15.50
C LEU A 109 -5.45 -2.36 -15.62
N ASP A 110 -6.24 -2.01 -16.63
CA ASP A 110 -6.65 -0.63 -16.91
C ASP A 110 -7.49 -0.04 -15.76
N ASN A 111 -8.19 -0.89 -15.01
CA ASN A 111 -9.05 -0.50 -13.89
C ASN A 111 -8.49 -0.92 -12.52
N PHE A 112 -7.26 -1.43 -12.45
CA PHE A 112 -6.70 -1.92 -11.19
C PHE A 112 -6.58 -0.82 -10.11
N SER A 113 -6.35 0.42 -10.51
CA SER A 113 -6.30 1.56 -9.59
C SER A 113 -7.61 1.77 -8.84
N HIS A 114 -8.75 1.49 -9.47
CA HIS A 114 -10.07 1.55 -8.83
C HIS A 114 -10.23 0.41 -7.81
N LEU A 115 -9.82 -0.81 -8.18
CA LEU A 115 -9.84 -1.96 -7.27
C LEU A 115 -9.01 -1.73 -6.00
N VAL A 116 -7.85 -1.07 -6.12
CA VAL A 116 -7.04 -0.67 -4.97
C VAL A 116 -7.78 0.36 -4.09
N GLY A 117 -8.45 1.33 -4.71
CA GLY A 117 -9.26 2.33 -4.00
C GLY A 117 -10.38 1.67 -3.19
N GLU A 118 -11.13 0.75 -3.80
CA GLU A 118 -12.18 -0.01 -3.13
C GLU A 118 -11.66 -0.83 -1.94
N PHE A 119 -10.49 -1.49 -2.10
CA PHE A 119 -9.86 -2.22 -0.99
C PHE A 119 -9.57 -1.29 0.19
N LEU A 120 -8.95 -0.12 -0.09
CA LEU A 120 -8.61 0.84 0.95
C LEU A 120 -9.86 1.39 1.64
N ALA A 121 -10.86 1.82 0.86
CA ALA A 121 -12.13 2.35 1.37
C ALA A 121 -12.89 1.32 2.22
N TYR A 122 -12.92 0.06 1.79
CA TYR A 122 -13.57 -1.02 2.53
C TYR A 122 -12.98 -1.17 3.94
N TYR A 123 -11.65 -1.20 4.05
CA TYR A 123 -10.97 -1.42 5.32
C TYR A 123 -10.78 -0.16 6.18
N GLN A 124 -11.16 1.03 5.70
CA GLN A 124 -11.32 2.22 6.55
C GLN A 124 -12.42 2.04 7.61
N ASN A 125 -13.40 1.18 7.36
CA ASN A 125 -14.44 0.85 8.34
C ASN A 125 -14.05 -0.31 9.28
N SER A 126 -12.77 -0.69 9.30
CA SER A 126 -12.27 -1.74 10.19
C SER A 126 -12.49 -1.39 11.66
N SER A 127 -12.72 -2.44 12.46
CA SER A 127 -12.79 -2.35 13.91
C SER A 127 -11.43 -2.22 14.60
N SER A 128 -10.31 -2.43 13.88
CA SER A 128 -8.97 -2.02 14.34
C SER A 128 -8.75 -0.55 14.01
N GLU A 129 -8.33 0.24 15.00
CA GLU A 129 -8.01 1.65 14.80
C GLU A 129 -6.77 1.80 13.92
N PHE A 130 -5.76 0.94 14.10
CA PHE A 130 -4.57 0.98 13.24
C PHE A 130 -4.91 0.75 11.78
N LEU A 131 -5.68 -0.30 11.44
CA LEU A 131 -6.05 -0.57 10.05
C LEU A 131 -6.82 0.59 9.44
N ARG A 132 -7.79 1.15 10.18
CA ARG A 132 -8.54 2.31 9.73
C ARG A 132 -7.61 3.48 9.43
N THR A 133 -6.79 3.89 10.40
CA THR A 133 -5.86 5.02 10.26
C THR A 133 -4.85 4.79 9.12
N TYR A 134 -4.28 3.59 9.04
CA TYR A 134 -3.30 3.24 8.02
C TYR A 134 -3.91 3.25 6.62
N PHE A 135 -5.08 2.64 6.40
CA PHE A 135 -5.71 2.63 5.08
C PHE A 135 -6.32 3.98 4.68
N THR A 136 -6.75 4.82 5.62
CA THR A 136 -7.03 6.24 5.35
C THR A 136 -5.77 6.95 4.86
N PHE A 137 -4.65 6.81 5.58
CA PHE A 137 -3.38 7.38 5.16
C PHE A 137 -2.95 6.92 3.76
N LYS A 138 -3.06 5.62 3.47
CA LYS A 138 -2.71 5.05 2.14
C LYS A 138 -3.62 5.57 1.03
N GLN A 139 -4.91 5.79 1.30
CA GLN A 139 -5.84 6.38 0.33
C GLN A 139 -5.49 7.85 0.08
N ASN A 140 -5.35 8.64 1.14
CA ASN A 140 -5.05 10.08 1.03
C ASN A 140 -3.73 10.33 0.27
N ILE A 141 -2.66 9.62 0.63
CA ILE A 141 -1.37 9.80 -0.04
C ILE A 141 -1.43 9.36 -1.50
N ARG A 142 -2.21 8.33 -1.84
CA ARG A 142 -2.40 7.88 -3.24
C ARG A 142 -3.07 8.98 -4.07
N VAL A 143 -4.12 9.61 -3.56
CA VAL A 143 -4.84 10.70 -4.22
C VAL A 143 -3.93 11.92 -4.40
N ILE A 144 -3.21 12.33 -3.36
CA ILE A 144 -2.26 13.45 -3.40
C ILE A 144 -1.16 13.20 -4.44
N LEU A 145 -0.54 12.03 -4.42
CA LEU A 145 0.51 11.71 -5.39
C LEU A 145 -0.03 11.59 -6.82
N ALA A 146 -1.27 11.14 -7.00
CA ALA A 146 -1.92 11.13 -8.31
C ALA A 146 -2.16 12.54 -8.85
N GLY A 147 -2.65 13.47 -8.01
CA GLY A 147 -2.80 14.88 -8.36
C GLY A 147 -1.47 15.56 -8.70
N PHE A 148 -0.45 15.35 -7.87
CA PHE A 148 0.90 15.85 -8.13
C PHE A 148 1.45 15.34 -9.46
N ARG A 149 1.35 14.03 -9.73
CA ARG A 149 1.84 13.44 -10.99
C ARG A 149 1.07 13.95 -12.20
N ALA A 150 -0.25 14.08 -12.09
CA ALA A 150 -1.07 14.63 -13.17
C ALA A 150 -0.58 16.02 -13.57
N ARG A 151 -0.27 16.86 -12.57
CA ARG A 151 0.30 18.19 -12.80
C ARG A 151 1.67 18.15 -13.46
N VAL A 152 2.60 17.34 -12.93
CA VAL A 152 3.95 17.20 -13.51
C VAL A 152 3.90 16.73 -14.97
N LEU A 153 2.92 15.88 -15.31
CA LEU A 153 2.74 15.30 -16.64
C LEU A 153 1.78 16.09 -17.55
N ASN A 154 1.28 17.25 -17.11
CA ASN A 154 0.26 18.04 -17.82
C ASN A 154 -0.99 17.22 -18.21
N LEU A 155 -1.44 16.32 -17.34
CA LEU A 155 -2.66 15.54 -17.49
C LEU A 155 -3.84 16.22 -16.77
N ASP A 156 -5.05 16.01 -17.29
CA ASP A 156 -6.26 16.47 -16.60
C ASP A 156 -6.47 15.70 -15.29
N VAL A 157 -6.34 16.40 -14.16
CA VAL A 157 -6.53 15.86 -12.81
C VAL A 157 -7.93 15.24 -12.65
N SER A 158 -8.96 15.84 -13.24
CA SER A 158 -10.33 15.32 -13.19
C SER A 158 -10.45 13.97 -13.89
N TYR A 159 -9.68 13.77 -14.97
CA TYR A 159 -9.62 12.48 -15.65
C TYR A 159 -8.86 11.45 -14.82
N VAL A 160 -7.75 11.83 -14.19
CA VAL A 160 -6.93 10.93 -13.36
C VAL A 160 -7.70 10.44 -12.13
N LEU A 161 -8.48 11.32 -11.49
CA LEU A 161 -9.25 11.02 -10.28
C LEU A 161 -10.72 10.64 -10.55
N ARG A 162 -11.09 10.34 -11.80
CA ARG A 162 -12.49 10.07 -12.21
C ARG A 162 -13.19 8.91 -11.47
N ASN A 163 -12.40 8.01 -10.88
CA ASN A 163 -12.88 6.83 -10.16
C ASN A 163 -12.75 6.98 -8.64
N GLU A 164 -12.32 8.14 -8.15
CA GLU A 164 -12.25 8.43 -6.70
C GLU A 164 -13.57 9.04 -6.22
N ASP A 165 -13.85 8.93 -4.92
CA ASP A 165 -15.02 9.57 -4.32
C ASP A 165 -14.86 11.09 -4.28
N SER A 166 -15.64 11.79 -5.11
CA SER A 166 -15.63 13.27 -5.17
C SER A 166 -16.13 13.96 -3.90
N SER A 167 -16.75 13.23 -2.97
CA SER A 167 -17.16 13.75 -1.66
C SER A 167 -16.04 13.67 -0.60
N ASP A 168 -14.97 12.92 -0.88
CA ASP A 168 -13.80 12.87 -0.03
C ASP A 168 -13.08 14.25 0.01
N PRO A 169 -12.80 14.80 1.20
CA PRO A 169 -12.19 16.13 1.33
C PRO A 169 -10.83 16.27 0.63
N ILE A 170 -10.00 15.21 0.64
CA ILE A 170 -8.68 15.22 -0.01
C ILE A 170 -8.84 15.20 -1.53
N VAL A 171 -9.73 14.35 -2.05
CA VAL A 171 -10.05 14.32 -3.48
C VAL A 171 -10.55 15.68 -3.96
N LEU A 172 -11.50 16.27 -3.23
CA LEU A 172 -12.07 17.57 -3.54
C LEU A 172 -10.99 18.67 -3.50
N GLN A 173 -10.12 18.68 -2.49
CA GLN A 173 -9.02 19.65 -2.40
C GLN A 173 -8.05 19.52 -3.58
N VAL A 174 -7.75 18.31 -4.05
CA VAL A 174 -6.88 18.11 -5.22
C VAL A 174 -7.58 18.55 -6.51
N LEU A 175 -8.87 18.26 -6.68
CA LEU A 175 -9.65 18.67 -7.84
C LEU A 175 -9.80 20.19 -7.96
N MET A 176 -9.98 20.90 -6.83
CA MET A 176 -10.08 22.35 -6.79
C MET A 176 -8.81 23.07 -7.28
N GLN A 177 -7.68 22.38 -7.28
CA GLN A 177 -6.39 22.93 -7.69
C GLN A 177 -6.05 22.67 -9.16
N LYS A 178 -6.99 22.14 -9.95
CA LYS A 178 -6.81 21.83 -11.38
C LYS A 178 -6.18 22.98 -12.16
N ASP A 179 -6.67 24.20 -11.95
CA ASP A 179 -6.24 25.40 -12.66
C ASP A 179 -5.27 26.27 -11.83
N SER A 180 -4.88 25.81 -10.62
CA SER A 180 -4.01 26.58 -9.72
C SER A 180 -2.57 26.59 -10.23
N PRO A 181 -1.84 27.73 -10.17
CA PRO A 181 -0.42 27.80 -10.50
C PRO A 181 0.51 27.12 -9.47
N HIS A 182 -0.02 26.77 -8.29
CA HIS A 182 0.71 26.02 -7.25
C HIS A 182 -0.07 24.77 -6.82
N TYR A 183 0.66 23.72 -6.42
CA TYR A 183 0.08 22.50 -5.87
C TYR A 183 0.28 22.49 -4.36
N GLU A 184 -0.76 22.88 -3.64
CA GLU A 184 -0.80 22.97 -2.19
C GLU A 184 -1.30 21.66 -1.59
N LEU A 185 -0.47 21.06 -0.73
CA LEU A 185 -0.83 19.84 -0.03
C LEU A 185 -1.78 20.15 1.14
N PRO A 186 -2.68 19.21 1.50
CA PRO A 186 -3.41 19.26 2.76
C PRO A 186 -2.46 19.43 3.95
N GLN A 187 -2.91 20.12 5.00
CA GLN A 187 -2.07 20.46 6.15
C GLN A 187 -1.40 19.22 6.79
N GLU A 188 -2.11 18.09 6.84
CA GLU A 188 -1.61 16.82 7.36
C GLU A 188 -0.46 16.21 6.54
N PHE A 189 -0.26 16.66 5.30
CA PHE A 189 0.82 16.28 4.39
C PHE A 189 1.77 17.44 4.06
N ALA A 190 1.75 18.54 4.82
CA ALA A 190 2.58 19.72 4.49
C ALA A 190 4.09 19.42 4.51
N ASP A 191 4.52 18.45 5.32
CA ASP A 191 5.89 17.93 5.38
C ASP A 191 6.33 17.27 4.06
N LEU A 192 5.39 16.77 3.26
CA LEU A 192 5.65 16.17 1.96
C LEU A 192 5.94 17.21 0.85
N SER A 193 5.55 18.48 1.03
CA SER A 193 5.69 19.52 -0.02
C SER A 193 7.15 19.69 -0.46
N SER A 194 8.06 19.87 0.51
CA SER A 194 9.50 20.00 0.25
C SER A 194 10.07 18.79 -0.51
N MET A 195 9.63 17.58 -0.15
CA MET A 195 10.04 16.35 -0.80
C MET A 195 9.59 16.27 -2.27
N LEU A 196 8.36 16.69 -2.56
CA LEU A 196 7.84 16.70 -3.93
C LEU A 196 8.51 17.76 -4.79
N GLU A 197 8.86 18.92 -4.22
CA GLU A 197 9.61 19.96 -4.92
C GLU A 197 11.03 19.51 -5.26
N ASP A 198 11.76 18.96 -4.28
CA ASP A 198 13.16 18.56 -4.41
C ASP A 198 13.35 17.33 -5.31
N TYR A 199 12.45 16.35 -5.17
CA TYR A 199 12.65 15.02 -5.76
C TYR A 199 11.55 14.60 -6.71
N GLY A 200 10.50 15.40 -6.91
CA GLY A 200 9.36 15.05 -7.76
C GLY A 200 9.74 14.66 -9.18
N ARG A 201 10.87 15.16 -9.68
CA ARG A 201 11.43 14.87 -11.01
C ARG A 201 12.41 13.70 -11.04
N LEU A 202 12.78 13.13 -9.89
CA LEU A 202 13.74 12.04 -9.75
C LEU A 202 13.02 10.80 -9.20
N PRO A 203 12.47 9.92 -10.06
CA PRO A 203 11.55 8.86 -9.62
C PRO A 203 12.13 7.92 -8.57
N HIS A 204 13.42 7.59 -8.68
CA HIS A 204 14.08 6.69 -7.72
C HIS A 204 14.26 7.34 -6.35
N THR A 205 14.62 8.62 -6.32
CA THR A 205 14.78 9.35 -5.06
C THR A 205 13.43 9.63 -4.44
N LEU A 206 12.44 10.05 -5.23
CA LEU A 206 11.07 10.23 -4.79
C LEU A 206 10.51 8.95 -4.16
N ASN A 207 10.65 7.80 -4.84
CA ASN A 207 10.16 6.53 -4.29
C ASN A 207 10.82 6.19 -2.95
N ARG A 208 12.14 6.37 -2.84
CA ARG A 208 12.87 6.14 -1.59
C ARG A 208 12.41 7.06 -0.48
N THR A 209 12.24 8.35 -0.77
CA THR A 209 11.85 9.32 0.25
C THR A 209 10.39 9.13 0.67
N LEU A 210 9.50 8.74 -0.25
CA LEU A 210 8.13 8.33 0.07
C LEU A 210 8.08 7.09 0.97
N SER A 211 8.94 6.10 0.72
CA SER A 211 9.03 4.94 1.62
C SER A 211 9.46 5.36 3.04
N LEU A 212 10.42 6.28 3.17
CA LEU A 212 10.85 6.80 4.47
C LEU A 212 9.73 7.58 5.17
N TYR A 213 9.02 8.40 4.41
CA TYR A 213 7.86 9.14 4.90
C TYR A 213 6.78 8.19 5.44
N GLU A 214 6.46 7.13 4.70
CA GLU A 214 5.50 6.12 5.12
C GLU A 214 5.93 5.41 6.41
N PHE A 215 7.21 5.06 6.55
CA PHE A 215 7.74 4.51 7.80
C PHE A 215 7.49 5.44 8.99
N HIS A 216 7.83 6.73 8.86
CA HIS A 216 7.65 7.69 9.95
C HIS A 216 6.18 7.93 10.28
N LYS A 217 5.29 7.95 9.28
CA LYS A 217 3.85 8.05 9.53
C LYS A 217 3.32 6.82 10.27
N ILE A 218 3.77 5.61 9.92
CA ILE A 218 3.41 4.41 10.70
C ILE A 218 3.91 4.53 12.14
N GLU A 219 5.14 5.00 12.37
CA GLU A 219 5.69 5.24 13.72
C GLU A 219 4.86 6.23 14.55
N GLU A 220 4.39 7.30 13.94
CA GLU A 220 3.51 8.28 14.59
C GLU A 220 2.19 7.65 15.04
N MET A 221 1.63 6.69 14.28
CA MET A 221 0.35 6.03 14.61
C MET A 221 0.39 5.21 15.92
N TYR A 222 1.57 4.83 16.43
CA TYR A 222 1.70 4.00 17.64
C TYR A 222 2.65 4.57 18.70
N ARG A 223 3.16 5.80 18.54
CA ARG A 223 4.18 6.38 19.43
C ARG A 223 3.80 6.34 20.92
N ASP A 224 2.52 6.51 21.23
CA ASP A 224 2.00 6.54 22.60
C ASP A 224 1.25 5.26 23.01
N LYS A 225 1.25 4.24 22.15
CA LYS A 225 0.55 2.97 22.39
C LYS A 225 1.54 1.88 22.81
N PHE A 226 1.35 1.33 24.00
CA PHE A 226 2.15 0.23 24.54
C PHE A 226 1.28 -0.99 24.84
N PHE A 227 1.78 -2.19 24.52
CA PHE A 227 1.12 -3.46 24.85
C PHE A 227 -0.30 -3.60 24.26
N ASP A 228 -0.48 -3.04 23.07
CA ASP A 228 -1.77 -2.96 22.38
C ASP A 228 -1.69 -3.63 20.99
N SER A 229 -2.82 -4.17 20.50
CA SER A 229 -2.84 -4.85 19.21
C SER A 229 -2.53 -3.91 18.04
N ASP A 230 -2.98 -2.65 18.11
CA ASP A 230 -2.70 -1.66 17.06
C ASP A 230 -1.20 -1.30 17.03
N ALA A 231 -0.55 -1.22 18.19
CA ALA A 231 0.88 -1.02 18.28
C ALA A 231 1.67 -2.20 17.70
N VAL A 232 1.22 -3.43 17.98
CA VAL A 232 1.80 -4.64 17.39
C VAL A 232 1.63 -4.66 15.87
N LEU A 233 0.42 -4.37 15.36
CA LEU A 233 0.13 -4.30 13.92
C LEU A 233 0.96 -3.23 13.21
N ALA A 234 1.15 -2.07 13.82
CA ALA A 234 1.97 -1.01 13.27
C ALA A 234 3.44 -1.42 13.15
N LYS A 235 4.01 -2.01 14.22
CA LYS A 235 5.36 -2.59 14.17
C LYS A 235 5.47 -3.62 13.06
N ILE A 236 4.53 -4.56 12.95
CA ILE A 236 4.57 -5.58 11.89
C ILE A 236 4.48 -4.95 10.51
N THR A 237 3.69 -3.89 10.33
CA THR A 237 3.58 -3.18 9.05
C THR A 237 4.92 -2.57 8.64
N THR A 238 5.69 -2.03 9.60
CA THR A 238 7.07 -1.57 9.31
C THR A 238 8.00 -2.72 8.90
N TYR A 239 7.85 -3.92 9.48
CA TYR A 239 8.57 -5.12 9.02
C TYR A 239 8.17 -5.53 7.61
N LEU A 240 6.87 -5.63 7.30
CA LEU A 240 6.38 -5.98 5.97
C LEU A 240 6.86 -4.97 4.93
N LEU A 241 6.83 -3.68 5.25
CA LEU A 241 7.34 -2.62 4.39
C LEU A 241 8.86 -2.71 4.18
N ALA A 242 9.63 -3.05 5.22
CA ALA A 242 11.08 -3.30 5.09
C ALA A 242 11.37 -4.50 4.18
N ILE A 243 10.65 -5.62 4.37
CA ILE A 243 10.77 -6.81 3.52
C ILE A 243 10.47 -6.44 2.07
N TYR A 244 9.33 -5.78 1.83
CA TYR A 244 8.91 -5.35 0.50
C TYR A 244 9.96 -4.47 -0.18
N ASN A 245 10.50 -3.47 0.54
CA ASN A 245 11.52 -2.57 0.01
C ASN A 245 12.88 -3.23 -0.17
N SER A 246 13.22 -4.25 0.63
CA SER A 246 14.50 -4.98 0.49
C SER A 246 14.59 -5.79 -0.80
N VAL A 247 13.44 -6.23 -1.32
CA VAL A 247 13.33 -7.01 -2.56
C VAL A 247 13.43 -6.09 -3.79
N ALA A 248 13.19 -4.79 -3.63
CA ALA A 248 13.39 -3.82 -4.69
C ALA A 248 14.88 -3.72 -5.05
N ASN A 249 15.29 -4.32 -6.17
CA ASN A 249 16.64 -4.19 -6.69
C ASN A 249 16.87 -2.74 -7.15
N VAL A 250 17.49 -1.95 -6.28
CA VAL A 250 17.75 -0.52 -6.49
C VAL A 250 18.53 -0.25 -7.78
N GLU A 251 19.47 -1.11 -8.14
CA GLU A 251 20.33 -0.94 -9.30
C GLU A 251 19.57 -1.25 -10.60
N LYS A 252 18.81 -2.34 -10.63
CA LYS A 252 17.89 -2.67 -11.73
C LYS A 252 16.81 -1.60 -11.89
N GLY A 253 16.24 -1.12 -10.78
CA GLY A 253 15.28 -0.02 -10.77
C GLY A 253 15.87 1.27 -11.32
N ARG A 254 17.08 1.64 -10.89
CA ARG A 254 17.81 2.80 -11.41
C ARG A 254 18.07 2.68 -12.91
N ASN A 255 18.46 1.51 -13.41
CA ASN A 255 18.70 1.29 -14.83
C ASN A 255 17.41 1.45 -15.67
N ILE A 256 16.29 0.93 -15.18
CA ILE A 256 14.98 1.10 -15.83
C ILE A 256 14.59 2.58 -15.85
N ILE A 257 14.71 3.28 -14.71
CA ILE A 257 14.37 4.71 -14.61
C ILE A 257 15.26 5.55 -15.54
N ASN A 258 16.58 5.32 -15.54
CA ASN A 258 17.50 6.00 -16.44
C ASN A 258 17.15 5.75 -17.93
N SER A 259 16.69 4.54 -18.27
CA SER A 259 16.24 4.24 -19.63
C SER A 259 14.95 4.97 -20.01
N MET A 260 14.02 5.13 -19.05
CA MET A 260 12.80 5.92 -19.24
C MET A 260 13.10 7.41 -19.36
N GLU A 261 13.96 7.96 -18.50
CA GLU A 261 14.39 9.37 -18.55
C GLU A 261 15.08 9.71 -19.88
N ARG A 262 15.86 8.79 -20.45
CA ARG A 262 16.45 8.97 -21.79
C ARG A 262 15.44 8.88 -22.93
N ALA A 263 14.34 8.14 -22.73
CA ALA A 263 13.28 7.98 -23.72
C ALA A 263 12.29 9.16 -23.72
N ILE A 264 12.21 9.90 -22.61
CA ILE A 264 11.48 11.16 -22.53
C ILE A 264 12.35 12.24 -23.17
N THR A 265 12.13 12.52 -24.45
CA THR A 265 12.64 13.74 -25.10
C THR A 265 11.92 14.95 -24.52
N TRP A 266 12.69 15.84 -23.89
CA TRP A 266 12.27 17.15 -23.41
C TRP A 266 12.14 18.16 -24.55
#